data_AF-A0A6I4NJC8-F1
#
_entry.id   AF-A0A6I4NJC8-F1
#
_cell.length_a   1.000
_cell.length_b   1.000
_cell.length_c   1.000
_cell.angle_alpha   90.00
_cell.angle_beta   90.00
_cell.angle_gamma   90.00
#
_symmetry.space_group_name_H-M   'P 1'
#
loop_
_entity.id
_entity.type
_entity.pdbx_description
1 polymer ?
#
loop_
_entity_poly.entity_id
_entity_poly.type
_entity_poly.pdbx_seq_one_letter_code
_entity_poly.pdbx_strand_id
1 'polypeptide(L)'
;MYTPNQYKNEDQEAIRTFLRENSFGILINQTHGKLCATHIPIELEVNADGKEILQGHLSKLNPQAEGFAENDQVLAVFSGPHAYISSSWYDHENVPTWNYIAVHVYGRIKIVDEESTIESLTKLVDKYEANSECPVRVENLSAKTMREARGIFGFEIEIDEIQPTKKLSQNRDDHNYKNIISELEKTENPQAIAVAKEMSKCRK
;
A
#
# COMPACT_ATOMS: atom_id res chain seq x y z
N MET A 1 -2.96 6.03 -12.39
CA MET A 1 -2.24 7.22 -11.94
C MET A 1 -1.41 7.73 -13.08
N TYR A 2 -1.55 9.03 -13.38
CA TYR A 2 -0.69 9.67 -14.37
C TYR A 2 0.70 9.89 -13.75
N THR A 3 1.72 9.29 -14.35
CA THR A 3 3.10 9.32 -13.84
C THR A 3 4.03 9.77 -14.96
N PRO A 4 4.57 11.01 -14.90
CA PRO A 4 5.59 11.45 -15.82
C PRO A 4 6.77 10.47 -15.87
N ASN A 5 7.38 10.29 -17.05
CA ASN A 5 8.40 9.25 -17.27
C ASN A 5 9.54 9.26 -16.25
N GLN A 6 10.02 10.44 -15.85
CA GLN A 6 11.10 10.60 -14.86
C GLN A 6 10.75 10.13 -13.43
N TYR A 7 9.47 9.87 -13.14
CA TYR A 7 8.98 9.39 -11.84
C TYR A 7 8.43 7.97 -11.90
N LYS A 8 8.50 7.32 -13.07
CA LYS A 8 8.16 5.90 -13.21
C LYS A 8 9.16 5.06 -12.43
N ASN A 9 8.68 3.96 -11.89
CA ASN A 9 9.51 2.93 -11.27
C ASN A 9 9.23 1.62 -11.99
N GLU A 10 10.23 1.05 -12.68
CA GLU A 10 10.07 -0.20 -13.43
C GLU A 10 10.70 -1.39 -12.71
N ASP A 11 11.37 -1.15 -11.57
CA ASP A 11 11.96 -2.17 -10.72
C ASP A 11 10.88 -2.95 -9.96
N GLN A 12 10.60 -4.16 -10.44
CA GLN A 12 9.56 -5.05 -9.92
C GLN A 12 9.84 -5.48 -8.47
N GLU A 13 11.09 -5.76 -8.10
CA GLU A 13 11.43 -6.14 -6.73
C GLU A 13 11.24 -4.98 -5.76
N ALA A 14 11.58 -3.76 -6.19
CA ALA A 14 11.30 -2.57 -5.40
C ALA A 14 9.79 -2.30 -5.24
N ILE A 15 8.97 -2.61 -6.26
CA ILE A 15 7.50 -2.50 -6.18
C ILE A 15 6.94 -3.55 -5.21
N ARG A 16 7.37 -4.80 -5.32
CA ARG A 16 6.95 -5.89 -4.41
C ARG A 16 7.29 -5.58 -2.96
N THR A 17 8.53 -5.13 -2.71
CA THR A 17 8.97 -4.70 -1.39
C THR A 17 8.10 -3.57 -0.87
N PHE A 18 7.82 -2.57 -1.70
CA PHE A 18 6.95 -1.46 -1.34
C PHE A 18 5.54 -1.92 -0.94
N LEU A 19 4.91 -2.80 -1.72
CA LEU A 19 3.57 -3.31 -1.42
C LEU A 19 3.53 -4.07 -0.08
N ARG A 20 4.55 -4.88 0.22
CA ARG A 20 4.65 -5.62 1.49
C ARG A 20 4.84 -4.70 2.70
N GLU A 21 5.69 -3.69 2.56
CA GLU A 21 6.02 -2.73 3.63
C GLU A 21 4.91 -1.69 3.87
N ASN A 22 4.08 -1.41 2.86
CA ASN A 22 3.01 -0.39 2.92
C ASN A 22 1.62 -1.01 2.75
N SER A 23 1.44 -2.22 3.29
CA SER A 23 0.26 -3.09 3.08
C SER A 23 -1.04 -2.56 3.67
N PHE A 24 -1.01 -1.56 4.56
CA PHE A 24 -2.24 -0.87 4.98
C PHE A 24 -2.72 0.09 3.90
N GLY A 25 -3.45 -0.46 2.93
CA GLY A 25 -3.91 0.23 1.74
C GLY A 25 -5.36 0.71 1.83
N ILE A 26 -5.85 1.22 0.69
CA ILE A 26 -7.24 1.64 0.49
C ILE A 26 -7.81 0.81 -0.65
N LEU A 27 -8.82 -0.01 -0.37
CA LEU A 27 -9.58 -0.73 -1.39
C LEU A 27 -10.73 0.13 -1.87
N ILE A 28 -10.81 0.37 -3.18
CA ILE A 28 -11.79 1.23 -3.82
C ILE A 28 -12.55 0.43 -4.88
N ASN A 29 -13.87 0.54 -4.90
CA ASN A 29 -14.74 0.06 -5.99
C ASN A 29 -16.00 0.91 -6.07
N GLN A 30 -16.85 0.61 -7.06
CA GLN A 30 -18.18 1.18 -7.16
C GLN A 30 -19.20 0.23 -6.53
N THR A 31 -20.08 0.77 -5.70
CA THR A 31 -21.24 0.07 -5.12
C THR A 31 -22.47 0.95 -5.32
N HIS A 32 -23.51 0.44 -5.98
CA HIS A 32 -24.74 1.19 -6.27
C HIS A 32 -24.48 2.55 -6.94
N GLY A 33 -23.54 2.58 -7.88
CA GLY A 33 -23.15 3.80 -8.61
C GLY A 33 -22.26 4.78 -7.83
N LYS A 34 -21.98 4.55 -6.54
CA LYS A 34 -21.10 5.40 -5.72
C LYS A 34 -19.73 4.76 -5.52
N LEU A 35 -18.69 5.59 -5.45
CA LEU A 35 -17.37 5.11 -5.04
C LEU A 35 -17.37 4.84 -3.54
N CYS A 36 -16.97 3.62 -3.18
CA CYS A 36 -16.73 3.18 -1.82
C CYS A 36 -15.23 2.97 -1.62
N ALA A 37 -14.74 3.28 -0.43
CA ALA A 37 -13.35 3.13 -0.06
C ALA A 37 -13.24 2.61 1.37
N THR A 38 -12.40 1.60 1.59
CA THR A 38 -12.10 1.08 2.94
C THR A 38 -10.59 0.98 3.14
N HIS A 39 -10.11 1.50 4.26
CA HIS A 39 -8.73 1.34 4.70
C HIS A 39 -8.55 -0.01 5.41
N ILE A 40 -7.72 -0.89 4.86
CA ILE A 40 -7.48 -2.24 5.39
C ILE A 40 -6.07 -2.73 5.04
N PRO A 41 -5.53 -3.70 5.79
CA PRO A 41 -4.42 -4.51 5.32
C PRO A 41 -4.79 -5.24 4.02
N ILE A 42 -3.94 -5.09 3.01
CA ILE A 42 -3.99 -5.77 1.72
C ILE A 42 -2.58 -6.29 1.47
N GLU A 43 -2.41 -7.60 1.49
CA GLU A 43 -1.11 -8.27 1.43
C GLU A 43 -0.83 -8.77 0.02
N LEU A 44 0.42 -8.58 -0.45
CA LEU A 44 0.89 -9.16 -1.70
C LEU A 44 1.33 -10.60 -1.45
N GLU A 45 0.65 -11.55 -2.08
CA GLU A 45 0.82 -12.98 -1.89
C GLU A 45 1.02 -13.70 -3.24
N VAL A 46 1.38 -14.98 -3.17
CA VAL A 46 1.45 -15.86 -4.33
C VAL A 46 0.41 -16.97 -4.15
N ASN A 47 -0.51 -17.10 -5.10
CA ASN A 47 -1.55 -18.12 -5.03
C ASN A 47 -1.03 -19.52 -5.39
N ALA A 48 -1.90 -20.54 -5.30
CA ALA A 48 -1.54 -21.94 -5.57
C ALA A 48 -1.02 -22.18 -7.01
N ASP A 49 -1.40 -21.34 -7.97
CA ASP A 49 -0.95 -21.40 -9.36
C ASP A 49 0.38 -20.65 -9.61
N GLY A 50 0.98 -20.07 -8.56
CA GLY A 50 2.21 -19.30 -8.66
C GLY A 50 2.02 -17.86 -9.18
N LYS A 51 0.77 -17.36 -9.23
CA LYS A 51 0.49 -15.97 -9.64
C LYS A 51 0.53 -15.03 -8.43
N GLU A 52 1.07 -13.83 -8.64
CA GLU A 52 1.00 -12.75 -7.67
C GLU A 52 -0.44 -12.23 -7.58
N ILE A 53 -0.95 -12.12 -6.36
CA ILE A 53 -2.31 -11.65 -6.05
C ILE A 53 -2.25 -10.70 -4.86
N LEU A 54 -3.31 -9.92 -4.66
CA LEU A 54 -3.53 -9.22 -3.40
C LEU A 54 -4.57 -9.96 -2.57
N GLN A 55 -4.34 -10.09 -1.26
CA GLN A 55 -5.25 -10.72 -0.32
C GLN A 55 -5.66 -9.76 0.80
N GLY A 56 -6.89 -9.88 1.25
CA GLY A 56 -7.38 -9.14 2.40
C GLY A 56 -8.72 -9.68 2.88
N HIS A 57 -9.33 -8.99 3.84
CA HIS A 57 -10.66 -9.34 4.32
C HIS A 57 -11.47 -8.09 4.66
N LEU A 58 -12.79 -8.23 4.62
CA LEU A 58 -13.74 -7.20 5.00
C LEU A 58 -14.81 -7.76 5.92
N SER A 59 -15.39 -6.89 6.73
CA SER A 59 -16.62 -7.21 7.45
C SER A 59 -17.74 -7.54 6.47
N LYS A 60 -18.50 -8.60 6.75
CA LYS A 60 -19.75 -8.94 6.03
C LYS A 60 -20.81 -7.84 6.12
N LEU A 61 -20.69 -6.92 7.09
CA LEU A 61 -21.57 -5.77 7.23
C LEU A 61 -21.13 -4.56 6.41
N ASN A 62 -19.96 -4.61 5.75
CA ASN A 62 -19.49 -3.52 4.92
C ASN A 62 -20.29 -3.51 3.59
N PRO A 63 -21.09 -2.45 3.30
CA PRO A 63 -21.88 -2.38 2.07
C PRO A 63 -21.03 -2.42 0.80
N GLN A 64 -19.74 -2.10 0.89
CA GLN A 64 -18.79 -2.18 -0.22
C GLN A 64 -18.83 -3.56 -0.92
N ALA A 65 -19.07 -4.63 -0.15
CA ALA A 65 -19.14 -6.01 -0.62
C ALA A 65 -20.27 -6.26 -1.63
N GLU A 66 -21.37 -5.51 -1.54
CA GLU A 66 -22.54 -5.64 -2.43
C GLU A 66 -22.16 -5.28 -3.87
N GLY A 67 -21.18 -4.39 -4.06
CA GLY A 67 -20.72 -3.96 -5.38
C GLY A 67 -19.87 -5.01 -6.11
N PHE A 68 -19.21 -5.93 -5.38
CA PHE A 68 -18.28 -6.89 -5.98
C PHE A 68 -18.95 -7.87 -6.94
N ALA A 69 -20.23 -8.19 -6.71
CA ALA A 69 -20.99 -9.08 -7.58
C ALA A 69 -21.48 -8.39 -8.86
N GLU A 70 -21.69 -7.07 -8.82
CA GLU A 70 -22.12 -6.26 -9.97
C GLU A 70 -20.93 -5.88 -10.86
N ASN A 71 -19.82 -5.53 -10.23
CA ASN A 71 -18.57 -5.17 -10.88
C ASN A 71 -17.38 -5.60 -10.01
N ASP A 72 -16.60 -6.54 -10.54
CA ASP A 72 -15.42 -7.10 -9.87
C ASP A 72 -14.19 -6.19 -9.95
N GLN A 73 -14.24 -5.08 -10.71
CA GLN A 73 -13.12 -4.17 -10.85
C GLN A 73 -12.89 -3.36 -9.58
N VAL A 74 -11.65 -3.42 -9.09
CA VAL A 74 -11.20 -2.72 -7.89
C VAL A 74 -9.91 -1.96 -8.14
N LEU A 75 -9.68 -0.93 -7.31
CA LEU A 75 -8.41 -0.22 -7.20
C LEU A 75 -7.92 -0.34 -5.76
N ALA A 76 -6.74 -0.93 -5.55
CA ALA A 76 -6.03 -0.88 -4.30
C ALA A 76 -4.95 0.22 -4.35
N VAL A 77 -4.98 1.14 -3.38
CA VAL A 77 -4.02 2.24 -3.27
C VAL A 77 -3.10 2.02 -2.07
N PHE A 78 -1.80 2.02 -2.33
CA PHE A 78 -0.75 1.86 -1.34
C PHE A 78 0.06 3.15 -1.28
N SER A 79 0.13 3.75 -0.09
CA SER A 79 0.79 5.03 0.14
C SER A 79 2.07 4.83 0.94
N GLY A 80 3.17 5.40 0.46
CA GLY A 80 4.43 5.44 1.18
C GLY A 80 4.74 6.82 1.74
N PRO A 81 6.04 7.08 2.02
CA PRO A 81 6.48 8.38 2.51
C PRO A 81 6.12 9.53 1.58
N HIS A 82 5.74 10.66 2.15
CA HIS A 82 5.42 11.88 1.42
C HIS A 82 5.75 13.14 2.22
N ALA A 83 6.22 14.19 1.55
CA ALA A 83 6.60 15.43 2.21
C ALA A 83 6.50 16.64 1.27
N TYR A 84 6.16 17.78 1.86
CA TYR A 84 6.21 19.07 1.19
C TYR A 84 7.68 19.47 0.95
N ILE A 85 7.95 19.97 -0.24
CA ILE A 85 9.25 20.50 -0.67
C ILE A 85 9.12 22.01 -0.81
N SER A 86 9.73 22.74 0.12
CA SER A 86 9.64 24.19 0.15
C SER A 86 10.48 24.81 -0.96
N SER A 87 9.92 25.81 -1.64
CA SER A 87 10.66 26.63 -2.61
C SER A 87 11.81 27.41 -1.98
N SER A 88 11.79 27.62 -0.65
CA SER A 88 12.87 28.31 0.07
C SER A 88 14.17 27.50 0.16
N TRP A 89 14.16 26.22 -0.24
CA TRP A 89 15.33 25.34 -0.22
C TRP A 89 16.11 25.36 -1.53
N TYR A 90 15.63 26.06 -2.56
CA TYR A 90 16.34 26.22 -3.81
C TYR A 90 17.21 27.47 -3.79
N ASP A 91 18.27 27.46 -4.59
CA ASP A 91 19.12 28.63 -4.86
C ASP A 91 18.52 29.60 -5.89
N HIS A 92 17.33 29.30 -6.42
CA HIS A 92 16.60 30.09 -7.39
C HIS A 92 15.08 29.99 -7.15
N GLU A 93 14.31 30.83 -7.85
CA GLU A 93 12.84 30.76 -7.80
C GLU A 93 12.33 29.42 -8.35
N ASN A 94 11.52 28.72 -7.56
CA ASN A 94 10.94 27.44 -7.93
C ASN A 94 9.50 27.31 -7.42
N VAL A 95 8.74 26.40 -8.03
CA VAL A 95 7.38 26.09 -7.60
C VAL A 95 7.40 25.08 -6.45
N PRO A 96 6.66 25.32 -5.35
CA PRO A 96 6.62 24.39 -4.24
C PRO A 96 5.86 23.13 -4.64
N THR A 97 6.25 21.98 -4.09
CA THR A 97 5.72 20.69 -4.53
C THR A 97 5.66 19.69 -3.38
N TRP A 98 5.11 18.52 -3.64
CA TRP A 98 5.24 17.33 -2.80
C TRP A 98 6.12 16.30 -3.47
N ASN A 99 6.99 15.67 -2.67
CA ASN A 99 7.59 14.38 -2.99
C ASN A 99 6.73 13.29 -2.33
N TYR A 100 6.58 12.16 -3.01
CA TYR A 100 5.84 11.01 -2.50
C TYR A 100 6.19 9.72 -3.24
N ILE A 101 5.90 8.59 -2.61
CA ILE A 101 5.88 7.26 -3.22
C ILE A 101 4.48 6.67 -3.08
N ALA A 102 3.93 6.14 -4.16
CA ALA A 102 2.63 5.46 -4.14
C ALA A 102 2.57 4.38 -5.22
N VAL A 103 1.76 3.36 -4.98
CA VAL A 103 1.44 2.31 -5.96
C VAL A 103 -0.07 2.15 -6.03
N HIS A 104 -0.61 2.22 -7.24
CA HIS A 104 -2.00 1.86 -7.53
C HIS A 104 -1.99 0.48 -8.18
N VAL A 105 -2.84 -0.42 -7.70
CA VAL A 105 -3.03 -1.75 -8.29
C VAL A 105 -4.49 -1.87 -8.72
N TYR A 106 -4.70 -2.06 -10.01
CA TYR A 106 -6.01 -2.39 -10.58
C TYR A 106 -6.10 -3.90 -10.74
N GLY A 107 -7.29 -4.43 -10.50
CA GLY A 107 -7.52 -5.85 -10.64
C GLY A 107 -8.97 -6.25 -10.47
N ARG A 108 -9.18 -7.56 -10.40
CA ARG A 108 -10.50 -8.19 -10.26
C ARG A 108 -10.60 -8.92 -8.94
N ILE A 109 -11.57 -8.52 -8.13
CA ILE A 109 -11.79 -9.09 -6.80
C ILE A 109 -12.63 -10.36 -6.87
N LYS A 110 -12.27 -11.36 -6.06
CA LYS A 110 -13.02 -12.58 -5.85
C LYS A 110 -13.09 -12.87 -4.36
N ILE A 111 -14.30 -13.12 -3.86
CA ILE A 111 -14.50 -13.58 -2.47
C ILE A 111 -14.03 -15.04 -2.36
N VAL A 112 -13.28 -15.35 -1.31
CA VAL A 112 -12.79 -16.71 -1.01
C VAL A 112 -13.61 -17.37 0.10
N ASP A 113 -13.45 -18.69 0.23
CA ASP A 113 -14.14 -19.46 1.26
C ASP A 113 -13.58 -19.21 2.68
N GLU A 114 -14.27 -19.77 3.68
CA GLU A 114 -13.90 -19.61 5.09
C GLU A 114 -12.51 -20.18 5.39
N GLU A 115 -12.13 -21.31 4.79
CA GLU A 115 -10.83 -21.93 4.99
C GLU A 115 -9.70 -21.02 4.50
N SER A 116 -9.80 -20.53 3.27
CA SER A 116 -8.83 -19.59 2.68
C SER A 116 -8.80 -18.26 3.44
N THR A 117 -9.95 -17.81 3.94
CA THR A 117 -10.04 -16.60 4.78
C THR A 117 -9.26 -16.77 6.08
N ILE A 118 -9.41 -17.91 6.76
CA ILE A 118 -8.69 -18.19 8.00
C ILE A 118 -7.19 -18.37 7.74
N GLU A 119 -6.80 -19.02 6.65
CA GLU A 119 -5.37 -19.14 6.29
C GLU A 119 -4.73 -17.75 6.08
N SER A 120 -5.39 -16.88 5.32
CA SER A 120 -4.94 -15.50 5.11
C SER A 120 -4.87 -14.72 6.43
N LEU A 121 -5.86 -14.89 7.31
CA LEU A 121 -5.86 -14.28 8.64
C LEU A 121 -4.69 -14.77 9.52
N THR A 122 -4.37 -16.06 9.48
CA THR A 122 -3.23 -16.62 10.22
C THR A 122 -1.93 -15.98 9.76
N LYS A 123 -1.68 -15.92 8.44
CA LYS A 123 -0.49 -15.27 7.88
C LYS A 123 -0.39 -13.79 8.29
N LEU A 124 -1.52 -13.10 8.28
CA LEU A 124 -1.61 -11.71 8.70
C LEU A 124 -1.22 -11.55 10.18
N VAL A 125 -1.81 -12.35 11.07
CA VAL A 125 -1.50 -12.32 12.51
C VAL A 125 -0.02 -12.63 12.73
N ASP A 126 0.52 -13.68 12.12
CA ASP A 126 1.93 -14.04 12.23
C ASP A 126 2.87 -12.91 11.78
N LYS A 127 2.54 -12.23 10.68
CA LYS A 127 3.32 -11.08 10.17
C LYS A 127 3.37 -9.94 11.17
N TYR A 128 2.22 -9.52 11.70
CA TYR A 128 2.15 -8.34 12.58
C TYR A 128 2.54 -8.63 14.03
N GLU A 129 2.41 -9.87 14.50
CA GLU A 129 2.84 -10.29 15.83
C GLU A 129 4.32 -10.69 15.90
N ALA A 130 5.03 -10.79 14.76
CA ALA A 130 6.41 -11.26 14.70
C ALA A 130 7.39 -10.54 15.65
N ASN A 131 7.14 -9.27 15.95
CA ASN A 131 7.97 -8.43 16.84
C ASN A 131 7.27 -8.06 18.16
N SER A 132 6.11 -8.65 18.45
CA SER A 132 5.38 -8.43 19.70
C SER A 132 6.09 -9.14 20.86
N GLU A 133 6.11 -8.52 22.06
CA GLU A 133 6.72 -9.13 23.25
C GLU A 133 6.03 -10.44 23.66
N CYS A 134 4.72 -10.53 23.44
CA CYS A 134 3.88 -11.69 23.73
C CYS A 134 3.04 -12.06 22.48
N PRO A 135 3.64 -12.72 21.48
CA PRO A 135 2.97 -12.93 20.19
C PRO A 135 1.74 -13.83 20.33
N VAL A 136 0.63 -13.35 19.79
CA VAL A 136 -0.61 -14.10 19.63
C VAL A 136 -0.55 -14.92 18.34
N ARG A 137 -1.16 -16.10 18.36
CA ARG A 137 -1.34 -16.94 17.18
C ARG A 137 -2.78 -17.37 17.03
N VAL A 138 -3.24 -17.50 15.79
CA VAL A 138 -4.63 -17.89 15.50
C VAL A 138 -4.94 -19.27 16.10
N GLU A 139 -4.00 -20.20 16.09
CA GLU A 139 -4.19 -21.57 16.64
C GLU A 139 -4.38 -21.56 18.16
N ASN A 140 -3.91 -20.52 18.85
CA ASN A 140 -4.04 -20.37 20.30
C ASN A 140 -5.33 -19.63 20.71
N LEU A 141 -6.09 -19.11 19.75
CA LEU A 141 -7.33 -18.39 20.04
C LEU A 141 -8.44 -19.34 20.46
N SER A 142 -9.25 -18.89 21.41
CA SER A 142 -10.41 -19.68 21.86
C SER A 142 -11.42 -19.86 20.72
N ALA A 143 -12.15 -20.98 20.73
CA ALA A 143 -13.27 -21.18 19.80
C ALA A 143 -14.32 -20.06 19.89
N LYS A 144 -14.47 -19.41 21.05
CA LYS A 144 -15.35 -18.24 21.19
C LYS A 144 -14.85 -17.06 20.37
N THR A 145 -13.55 -16.77 20.43
CA THR A 145 -12.90 -15.70 19.67
C THR A 145 -12.92 -15.99 18.17
N MET A 146 -12.64 -17.23 17.77
CA MET A 146 -12.67 -17.64 16.36
C MET A 146 -14.07 -17.52 15.72
N ARG A 147 -15.15 -17.50 16.51
CA ARG A 147 -16.49 -17.19 15.98
C ARG A 147 -16.60 -15.75 15.48
N GLU A 148 -15.79 -14.82 15.96
CA GLU A 148 -15.76 -13.43 15.47
C GLU A 148 -15.23 -13.35 14.03
N ALA A 149 -14.32 -14.25 13.64
CA ALA A 149 -13.83 -14.36 12.27
C ALA A 149 -14.96 -14.73 11.27
N ARG A 150 -16.09 -15.29 11.72
CA ARG A 150 -17.26 -15.50 10.86
C ARG A 150 -17.94 -14.19 10.43
N GLY A 151 -17.65 -13.09 11.12
CA GLY A 151 -18.10 -11.75 10.78
C GLY A 151 -17.38 -11.14 9.58
N ILE A 152 -16.29 -11.74 9.12
CA ILE A 152 -15.53 -11.30 7.94
C ILE A 152 -15.65 -12.31 6.80
N PHE A 153 -15.34 -11.86 5.59
CA PHE A 153 -15.03 -12.71 4.44
C PHE A 153 -13.68 -12.28 3.88
N GLY A 154 -12.89 -13.25 3.43
CA GLY A 154 -11.65 -13.01 2.70
C GLY A 154 -11.92 -12.72 1.23
N PHE A 155 -10.98 -12.05 0.59
CA PHE A 155 -10.97 -11.85 -0.85
C PHE A 155 -9.56 -11.96 -1.41
N GLU A 156 -9.50 -12.24 -2.70
CA GLU A 156 -8.32 -12.15 -3.54
C GLU A 156 -8.55 -11.15 -4.67
N ILE A 157 -7.49 -10.49 -5.13
CA ILE A 157 -7.50 -9.62 -6.30
C ILE A 157 -6.50 -10.17 -7.30
N GLU A 158 -6.98 -10.62 -8.46
CA GLU A 158 -6.12 -10.89 -9.61
C GLU A 158 -5.64 -9.55 -10.17
N ILE A 159 -4.32 -9.37 -10.25
CA ILE A 159 -3.70 -8.10 -10.62
C ILE A 159 -3.73 -7.94 -12.14
N ASP A 160 -4.43 -6.91 -12.62
CA ASP A 160 -4.48 -6.54 -14.04
C ASP A 160 -3.38 -5.52 -14.39
N GLU A 161 -3.18 -4.53 -13.52
CA GLU A 161 -2.24 -3.43 -13.79
C GLU A 161 -1.65 -2.88 -12.50
N ILE A 162 -0.33 -2.63 -12.49
CA ILE A 162 0.36 -1.95 -11.41
C ILE A 162 0.91 -0.61 -11.92
N GLN A 163 0.57 0.47 -11.23
CA GLN A 163 0.97 1.83 -11.57
C GLN A 163 1.76 2.45 -10.41
N PRO A 164 3.09 2.25 -10.38
CA PRO A 164 3.97 2.79 -9.36
C PRO A 164 4.40 4.22 -9.68
N THR A 165 4.62 5.04 -8.65
CA THR A 165 5.17 6.39 -8.79
C THR A 165 6.13 6.69 -7.67
N LYS A 166 7.30 7.21 -8.05
CA LYS A 166 8.32 7.74 -7.14
C LYS A 166 8.64 9.16 -7.58
N LYS A 167 7.92 10.14 -7.02
CA LYS A 167 8.22 11.56 -7.25
C LYS A 167 9.11 12.04 -6.10
N LEU A 168 10.41 12.07 -6.34
CA LEU A 168 11.43 12.31 -5.32
C LEU A 168 12.42 13.39 -5.78
N SER A 169 11.95 14.38 -6.53
CA SER A 169 12.77 15.50 -7.03
C SER A 169 13.98 15.09 -7.90
N GLN A 170 13.94 13.94 -8.57
CA GLN A 170 15.04 13.42 -9.40
C GLN A 170 15.41 14.33 -10.58
N ASN A 171 14.54 15.27 -10.94
CA ASN A 171 14.74 16.24 -12.00
C ASN A 171 15.54 17.48 -11.57
N ARG A 172 16.00 17.56 -10.32
CA ARG A 172 16.81 18.67 -9.81
C ARG A 172 18.30 18.41 -10.03
N ASP A 173 19.10 19.47 -10.13
CA ASP A 173 20.56 19.34 -10.11
C ASP A 173 21.04 18.80 -8.75
N ASP A 174 22.32 18.42 -8.70
CA ASP A 174 22.90 17.76 -7.52
C ASP A 174 22.96 18.66 -6.29
N HIS A 175 23.12 19.98 -6.47
CA HIS A 175 23.19 20.92 -5.35
C HIS A 175 21.82 21.02 -4.67
N ASN A 176 20.79 21.34 -5.45
CA ASN A 176 19.42 21.46 -4.98
C ASN A 176 18.88 20.12 -4.46
N TYR A 177 19.22 19.00 -5.11
CA TYR A 177 18.82 17.67 -4.65
C TYR A 177 19.38 17.35 -3.26
N LYS A 178 20.68 17.57 -3.05
CA LYS A 178 21.33 17.35 -1.74
C LYS A 178 20.80 18.32 -0.69
N ASN A 179 20.51 19.57 -1.05
CA ASN A 179 19.96 20.53 -0.11
C ASN A 179 18.55 20.10 0.35
N ILE A 180 17.68 19.66 -0.57
CA ILE A 180 16.35 19.13 -0.20
C ILE A 180 16.47 17.97 0.79
N ILE A 181 17.39 17.02 0.57
CA ILE A 181 17.63 15.91 1.51
C ILE A 181 18.00 16.46 2.88
N SER A 182 18.99 17.37 2.95
CA SER A 182 19.44 17.95 4.22
C SER A 182 18.32 18.69 4.95
N GLU A 183 17.51 19.48 4.24
CA GLU A 183 16.39 20.21 4.83
C GLU A 183 15.30 19.28 5.34
N LEU A 184 14.99 18.20 4.62
CA LEU A 184 14.04 17.18 5.08
C LEU A 184 14.53 16.43 6.33
N GLU A 185 15.83 16.09 6.40
CA GLU A 185 16.44 15.42 7.55
C GLU A 185 16.48 16.28 8.81
N LYS A 186 16.56 17.61 8.65
CA LYS A 186 16.50 18.56 9.77
C LYS A 186 15.09 18.70 10.35
N THR A 187 14.06 18.25 9.62
CA THR A 187 12.70 18.27 10.17
C THR A 187 12.53 17.18 11.22
N GLU A 188 11.72 17.44 12.25
CA GLU A 188 11.29 16.40 13.21
C GLU A 188 10.11 15.56 12.67
N ASN A 189 9.82 15.63 11.36
CA ASN A 189 8.70 14.94 10.74
C ASN A 189 9.15 13.56 10.20
N PRO A 190 8.60 12.44 10.72
CA PRO A 190 8.98 11.10 10.29
C PRO A 190 8.79 10.84 8.78
N GLN A 191 7.75 11.41 8.18
CA GLN A 191 7.47 11.26 6.76
C GLN A 191 8.51 11.98 5.90
N ALA A 192 8.92 13.19 6.30
CA ALA A 192 9.98 13.95 5.63
C ALA A 192 11.34 13.24 5.73
N ILE A 193 11.70 12.74 6.91
CA ILE A 193 12.91 11.93 7.10
C ILE A 193 12.87 10.66 6.24
N ALA A 194 11.72 9.99 6.14
CA ALA A 194 11.56 8.82 5.28
C ALA A 194 11.68 9.16 3.79
N VAL A 195 11.11 10.28 3.34
CA VAL A 195 11.32 10.80 1.97
C VAL A 195 12.80 11.07 1.71
N ALA A 196 13.51 11.70 2.64
CA ALA A 196 14.94 11.97 2.52
C ALA A 196 15.75 10.67 2.33
N LYS A 197 15.45 9.63 3.13
CA LYS A 197 16.07 8.30 2.99
C LYS A 197 15.83 7.69 1.61
N GLU A 198 14.62 7.79 1.08
CA GLU A 198 14.29 7.28 -0.27
C GLU A 198 14.96 8.09 -1.37
N MET A 199 15.07 9.42 -1.21
CA MET A 199 15.83 10.28 -2.13
C MET A 199 17.30 9.86 -2.19
N SER A 200 17.93 9.59 -1.05
CA SER A 200 19.34 9.13 -1.00
C SER A 200 19.58 7.79 -1.70
N LYS A 201 18.55 6.93 -1.81
CA LYS A 201 18.64 5.66 -2.57
C LYS A 201 18.51 5.86 -4.08
N CYS A 202 17.84 6.92 -4.53
CA CYS A 202 17.51 7.13 -5.95
C CYS A 202 18.67 7.70 -6.78
N ARG A 203 19.60 8.44 -6.17
CA ARG A 203 20.78 9.01 -6.86
C ARG A 203 22.01 8.73 -6.00
N LYS A 204 22.99 8.00 -6.56
CA LYS A 204 24.31 7.79 -5.95
C LYS A 204 25.22 8.97 -6.24
#